data_AF-A0A0A1WYW9-F1
#
_entry.id   AF-A0A0A1WYW9-F1
#
_cell.length_a   1.000
_cell.length_b   1.000
_cell.length_c   1.000
_cell.angle_alpha   90.00
_cell.angle_beta   90.00
_cell.angle_gamma   90.00
#
_symmetry.space_group_name_H-M   'P 1'
#
loop_
_entity.id
_entity.type
_entity.pdbx_description
1 polymer ?
#
loop_
_entity_poly.entity_id
_entity_poly.type
_entity_poly.pdbx_seq_one_letter_code
_entity_poly.pdbx_strand_id
1 'polypeptide(L)'
;MELVSKSNMSVLEDRSTKSMEKLKMLDITRDRPVKVAVKVAVPVRDHPKFNFVGKLLGPKGNSMKRLQEETMCKMAVLGRGSMRDRKKEEELRASGDSRYAHLFEDLHVEISTFAAPAEAHARIAYALAEVRRFLVPDYHDDIRQEQMWEMQALSSSTSLTYTDDQHSPNRGGVTDMDTSNDEKLELEPNGMECNTLDKNEAQQVSLSSEQQQQLHQHQQQQQQ
;
A
#
# COMPACT_ATOMS: atom_id res chain seq x y z
N MET A 1 -67.69 -16.21 21.43
CA MET A 1 -67.48 -14.79 21.76
C MET A 1 -66.11 -14.71 22.42
N GLU A 2 -65.03 -14.69 21.66
CA GLU A 2 -64.55 -13.59 20.81
C GLU A 2 -64.16 -12.37 21.65
N LEU A 3 -62.85 -12.15 21.80
CA LEU A 3 -62.25 -10.85 21.53
C LEU A 3 -60.87 -11.06 20.89
N VAL A 4 -60.70 -10.39 19.76
CA VAL A 4 -59.64 -10.46 18.77
C VAL A 4 -58.69 -9.27 18.95
N SER A 5 -57.39 -9.52 18.82
CA SER A 5 -56.30 -8.68 18.29
C SER A 5 -56.16 -7.20 18.66
N LYS A 6 -54.90 -6.84 18.98
CA LYS A 6 -54.08 -5.66 18.57
C LYS A 6 -52.92 -5.56 19.56
N SER A 7 -51.65 -5.41 19.24
CA SER A 7 -50.90 -5.30 17.98
C SER A 7 -49.42 -5.18 18.39
N ASN A 8 -48.54 -5.89 17.69
CA ASN A 8 -47.10 -5.61 17.65
C ASN A 8 -46.85 -4.13 17.34
N MET A 9 -46.04 -3.44 18.14
CA MET A 9 -45.43 -2.17 17.74
C MET A 9 -44.17 -1.86 18.56
N SER A 10 -43.13 -1.40 17.87
CA SER A 10 -41.80 -0.99 18.34
C SER A 10 -40.74 -2.08 18.57
N VAL A 11 -40.53 -2.90 17.54
CA VAL A 11 -39.18 -3.04 16.97
C VAL A 11 -38.78 -1.66 16.44
N LEU A 12 -37.52 -1.23 16.66
CA LEU A 12 -36.83 -0.03 16.12
C LEU A 12 -36.54 1.04 17.19
N GLU A 13 -35.41 0.88 17.89
CA GLU A 13 -34.52 1.88 18.51
C GLU A 13 -33.64 1.07 19.47
N ASP A 14 -32.48 0.56 19.07
CA ASP A 14 -31.26 1.35 19.16
C ASP A 14 -30.13 0.62 18.41
N ARG A 15 -30.05 0.88 17.10
CA ARG A 15 -29.01 0.32 16.22
C ARG A 15 -27.91 1.36 15.98
N SER A 16 -27.69 2.27 16.94
CA SER A 16 -26.87 3.49 16.78
C SER A 16 -25.71 3.61 17.77
N THR A 17 -25.16 2.50 18.27
CA THR A 17 -23.90 2.52 19.05
C THR A 17 -22.87 1.58 18.44
N LYS A 18 -22.56 1.75 17.15
CA LYS A 18 -21.33 1.18 16.59
C LYS A 18 -20.16 2.05 17.07
N SER A 19 -19.64 1.71 18.24
CA SER A 19 -18.30 2.04 18.70
C SER A 19 -17.91 3.51 18.54
N MET A 20 -18.43 4.38 19.43
CA MET A 20 -17.73 5.62 19.72
C MET A 20 -16.38 5.21 20.33
N GLU A 21 -15.34 5.11 19.49
CA GLU A 21 -14.00 4.75 19.92
C GLU A 21 -13.64 5.64 21.10
N LYS A 22 -13.52 5.03 22.28
CA LYS A 22 -13.23 5.73 23.51
C LYS A 22 -11.97 6.56 23.30
N LEU A 23 -12.09 7.89 23.32
CA LEU A 23 -10.95 8.80 23.16
C LEU A 23 -9.83 8.35 24.09
N LYS A 24 -8.70 7.92 23.52
CA LYS A 24 -7.57 7.42 24.28
C LYS A 24 -6.79 8.61 24.84
N MET A 25 -6.67 8.70 26.15
CA MET A 25 -5.83 9.70 26.79
C MET A 25 -4.37 9.43 26.43
N LEU A 26 -3.67 10.48 25.98
CA LEU A 26 -2.27 10.43 25.57
C LEU A 26 -1.41 11.12 26.62
N ASP A 27 -0.42 10.40 27.15
CA ASP A 27 0.58 10.99 28.04
C ASP A 27 1.72 11.58 27.20
N ILE A 28 1.74 12.89 27.09
CA ILE A 28 2.74 13.66 26.32
C ILE A 28 4.04 13.91 27.12
N THR A 29 4.10 13.53 28.39
CA THR A 29 5.29 13.79 29.22
C THR A 29 6.39 12.75 29.04
N ARG A 30 6.05 11.57 28.48
CA ARG A 30 6.94 10.41 28.36
C ARG A 30 7.33 10.08 26.92
N ASP A 31 6.91 10.89 25.94
CA ASP A 31 7.12 10.70 24.50
C ASP A 31 6.93 9.26 24.02
N ARG A 32 6.01 8.52 24.66
CA ARG A 32 5.78 7.12 24.33
C ARG A 32 5.28 7.05 22.89
N PRO A 33 5.93 6.28 22.00
CA PRO A 33 5.48 6.17 20.63
C PRO A 33 4.05 5.63 20.54
N VAL A 34 3.26 6.22 19.64
CA VAL A 34 1.87 5.88 19.38
C VAL A 34 1.68 5.51 17.92
N LYS A 35 0.81 4.53 17.68
CA LYS A 35 0.35 4.22 16.33
C LYS A 35 -0.86 5.08 16.01
N VAL A 36 -0.75 5.94 15.01
CA VAL A 36 -1.87 6.71 14.46
C VAL A 36 -2.18 6.14 13.08
N ALA A 37 -3.45 5.92 12.79
CA ALA A 37 -3.90 5.44 11.49
C ALA A 37 -5.15 6.21 11.04
N VAL A 38 -5.24 6.48 9.75
CA VAL A 38 -6.39 7.12 9.10
C VAL A 38 -6.74 6.39 7.82
N LYS A 39 -8.03 6.34 7.48
CA LYS A 39 -8.52 5.76 6.23
C LYS A 39 -9.00 6.89 5.31
N VAL A 40 -8.49 6.91 4.08
CA VAL A 40 -8.82 7.90 3.06
C VAL A 40 -9.63 7.21 1.96
N ALA A 41 -10.88 7.63 1.77
CA ALA A 41 -11.72 7.09 0.70
C ALA A 41 -11.19 7.48 -0.68
N VAL A 42 -11.17 6.53 -1.62
CA VAL A 42 -10.77 6.79 -3.01
C VAL A 42 -12.02 7.15 -3.83
N PRO A 43 -12.04 8.26 -4.61
CA PRO A 43 -13.23 8.76 -5.29
C PRO A 43 -13.56 8.00 -6.59
N VAL A 44 -13.63 6.67 -6.52
CA VAL A 44 -13.99 5.79 -7.65
C VAL A 44 -15.44 5.96 -8.12
N ARG A 45 -16.33 6.45 -7.24
CA ARG A 45 -17.73 6.72 -7.57
C ARG A 45 -17.88 7.96 -8.46
N ASP A 46 -17.07 8.97 -8.20
CA ASP A 46 -17.10 10.25 -8.94
C ASP A 46 -16.34 10.14 -10.26
N HIS A 47 -15.27 9.33 -10.28
CA HIS A 47 -14.41 9.13 -11.46
C HIS A 47 -14.22 7.64 -11.79
N PRO A 48 -15.27 6.93 -12.24
CA PRO A 48 -15.23 5.46 -12.44
C PRO A 48 -14.31 5.01 -13.58
N LYS A 49 -13.94 5.91 -14.49
CA LYS A 49 -13.04 5.62 -15.62
C LYS A 49 -11.56 5.81 -15.27
N PHE A 50 -11.26 6.35 -14.09
CA PHE A 50 -9.90 6.67 -13.68
C PHE A 50 -9.31 5.57 -12.79
N ASN A 51 -8.08 5.14 -13.08
CA ASN A 51 -7.39 4.12 -12.29
C ASN A 51 -6.53 4.76 -11.19
N PHE A 52 -7.17 5.06 -10.05
CA PHE A 52 -6.48 5.62 -8.87
C PHE A 52 -5.42 4.69 -8.30
N VAL A 53 -5.67 3.38 -8.24
CA VAL A 53 -4.73 2.40 -7.67
C VAL A 53 -3.43 2.36 -8.50
N GLY A 54 -3.56 2.34 -9.83
CA GLY A 54 -2.42 2.41 -10.74
C GLY A 54 -1.61 3.69 -10.58
N LYS A 55 -2.28 4.84 -10.48
CA LYS A 55 -1.62 6.14 -10.24
C LYS A 55 -0.95 6.21 -8.87
N LEU A 56 -1.56 5.67 -7.82
CA LEU A 56 -0.96 5.63 -6.48
C LEU A 56 0.28 4.75 -6.42
N LEU A 57 0.22 3.55 -6.99
CA LEU A 57 1.33 2.59 -6.94
C LEU A 57 2.47 2.99 -7.88
N GLY A 58 2.15 3.43 -9.10
CA GLY A 58 3.13 3.67 -10.14
C GLY A 58 3.84 2.38 -10.60
N PRO A 59 4.86 2.50 -11.47
CA PRO A 59 5.58 1.35 -12.00
C PRO A 59 6.29 0.59 -10.88
N LYS A 60 6.05 -0.73 -10.81
CA LYS A 60 6.58 -1.63 -9.77
C LYS A 60 6.29 -1.18 -8.31
N GLY A 61 5.33 -0.28 -8.08
CA GLY A 61 5.03 0.26 -6.75
C GLY A 61 5.96 1.39 -6.30
N ASN A 62 6.84 1.90 -7.18
CA ASN A 62 7.86 2.88 -6.81
C ASN A 62 7.28 4.20 -6.32
N SER A 63 6.18 4.69 -6.91
CA SER A 63 5.57 5.95 -6.49
C SER A 63 5.01 5.86 -5.07
N MET A 64 4.31 4.77 -4.74
CA MET A 64 3.84 4.52 -3.37
C MET A 64 5.01 4.34 -2.40
N LYS A 65 6.10 3.70 -2.83
CA LYS A 65 7.30 3.53 -2.00
C LYS A 65 7.93 4.87 -1.65
N ARG A 66 8.15 5.75 -2.64
CA ARG A 66 8.69 7.10 -2.41
C ARG A 66 7.78 7.93 -1.51
N LEU A 67 6.47 7.89 -1.77
CA LEU A 67 5.49 8.58 -0.95
C LEU A 67 5.54 8.14 0.52
N GLN A 68 5.75 6.85 0.78
CA GLN A 68 5.93 6.32 2.14
C GLN A 68 7.25 6.77 2.78
N GLU A 69 8.35 6.76 2.03
CA GLU A 69 9.67 7.21 2.49
C GLU A 69 9.68 8.71 2.81
N GLU A 70 9.12 9.55 1.95
CA GLU A 70 9.06 11.00 2.12
C GLU A 70 8.16 11.43 3.28
N THR A 71 7.04 10.73 3.49
CA THR A 71 6.08 11.06 4.54
C THR A 71 6.35 10.34 5.86
N MET A 72 7.31 9.41 5.88
CA MET A 72 7.62 8.54 7.02
C MET A 72 6.37 7.83 7.56
N CYS A 73 5.52 7.38 6.64
CA CYS A 73 4.25 6.69 6.90
C CYS A 73 4.19 5.38 6.12
N LYS A 74 3.49 4.40 6.68
CA LYS A 74 3.10 3.17 5.98
C LYS A 74 1.75 3.39 5.32
N MET A 75 1.65 3.01 4.05
CA MET A 75 0.42 3.14 3.27
C MET A 75 0.00 1.81 2.68
N ALA A 76 -1.29 1.51 2.72
CA ALA A 76 -1.86 0.31 2.12
C ALA A 76 -3.16 0.65 1.37
N VAL A 77 -3.26 0.19 0.13
CA VAL A 77 -4.52 0.25 -0.63
C VAL A 77 -5.37 -0.96 -0.24
N LEU A 78 -6.51 -0.71 0.39
CA LEU A 78 -7.41 -1.71 0.95
C LEU A 78 -8.83 -1.47 0.44
N GLY A 79 -9.77 -2.30 0.86
CA GLY A 79 -11.15 -2.22 0.37
C GLY A 79 -11.43 -3.04 -0.89
N ARG A 80 -12.68 -2.95 -1.35
CA ARG A 80 -13.16 -3.61 -2.55
C ARG A 80 -12.52 -3.03 -3.81
N GLY A 81 -12.01 -3.88 -4.69
CA GLY A 81 -11.30 -3.49 -5.92
C GLY A 81 -9.84 -3.08 -5.69
N SER A 82 -9.28 -3.32 -4.50
CA SER A 82 -7.85 -3.10 -4.25
C SER A 82 -6.98 -4.18 -4.88
N MET A 83 -7.53 -5.37 -5.12
CA MET A 83 -6.81 -6.48 -5.74
C MET A 83 -6.92 -6.41 -7.26
N ARG A 84 -5.84 -6.83 -7.94
CA ARG A 84 -5.81 -6.92 -9.41
C ARG A 84 -6.84 -7.92 -9.94
N ASP A 85 -6.95 -9.07 -9.28
CA ASP A 85 -7.77 -10.20 -9.72
C ASP A 85 -9.11 -10.21 -8.98
N ARG A 86 -10.15 -9.64 -9.60
CA ARG A 86 -11.47 -9.46 -8.98
C ARG A 86 -12.16 -10.77 -8.59
N LYS A 87 -11.93 -11.86 -9.33
CA LYS A 87 -12.49 -13.18 -8.99
C LYS A 87 -11.89 -13.72 -7.69
N LYS A 88 -10.57 -13.63 -7.56
CA LYS A 88 -9.83 -14.04 -6.36
C LYS A 88 -10.21 -13.17 -5.16
N GLU A 89 -10.40 -11.88 -5.37
CA GLU A 89 -10.88 -10.97 -4.33
C GLU A 89 -12.23 -11.43 -3.74
N GLU A 90 -13.17 -11.78 -4.60
CA GLU A 90 -14.51 -12.24 -4.19
C GLU A 90 -14.45 -13.57 -3.42
N GLU A 91 -13.60 -14.50 -3.84
CA GLU A 91 -13.35 -15.77 -3.13
C GLU A 91 -12.75 -15.53 -1.74
N LEU A 92 -11.75 -14.65 -1.62
CA LEU A 92 -11.11 -14.31 -0.35
C LEU A 92 -12.07 -13.56 0.58
N ARG A 93 -12.91 -12.69 0.02
CA ARG A 93 -13.96 -12.01 0.77
C ARG A 93 -15.00 -13.00 1.31
N ALA A 94 -15.35 -14.03 0.54
CA ALA A 94 -16.26 -15.09 0.95
C ALA A 94 -15.64 -16.10 1.94
N SER A 95 -14.30 -16.20 1.99
CA SER A 95 -13.58 -17.13 2.87
C SER A 95 -13.81 -16.87 4.37
N GLY A 96 -14.21 -15.65 4.76
CA GLY A 96 -14.45 -15.28 6.14
C GLY A 96 -13.19 -15.06 6.98
N ASP A 97 -11.98 -15.12 6.39
CA ASP A 97 -10.73 -14.84 7.10
C ASP A 97 -10.63 -13.35 7.47
N SER A 98 -10.33 -13.08 8.75
CA SER A 98 -10.19 -11.72 9.28
C SER A 98 -9.09 -10.91 8.60
N ARG A 99 -8.09 -11.55 7.98
CA ARG A 99 -7.04 -10.86 7.21
C ARG A 99 -7.61 -10.13 5.99
N TYR A 100 -8.71 -10.64 5.42
CA TYR A 100 -9.39 -10.06 4.26
C TYR A 100 -10.67 -9.30 4.64
N ALA A 101 -10.88 -9.03 5.94
CA ALA A 101 -12.06 -8.29 6.41
C ALA A 101 -12.19 -6.90 5.74
N HIS A 102 -11.06 -6.29 5.36
CA HIS A 102 -11.04 -5.02 4.64
C HIS A 102 -11.75 -5.09 3.28
N LEU A 103 -11.89 -6.27 2.64
CA LEU A 103 -12.56 -6.41 1.33
C LEU A 103 -14.08 -6.13 1.39
N PHE A 104 -14.66 -6.04 2.59
CA PHE A 104 -16.04 -5.61 2.79
C PHE A 104 -16.19 -4.08 2.84
N GLU A 105 -15.09 -3.35 2.98
CA GLU A 105 -15.07 -1.89 3.00
C GLU A 105 -14.92 -1.33 1.57
N ASP A 106 -15.33 -0.08 1.37
CA ASP A 106 -15.10 0.62 0.10
C ASP A 106 -13.60 0.84 -0.16
N LEU A 107 -13.20 1.02 -1.42
CA LEU A 107 -11.80 1.27 -1.78
C LEU A 107 -11.24 2.47 -1.02
N HIS A 108 -10.17 2.24 -0.25
CA HIS A 108 -9.55 3.27 0.57
C HIS A 108 -8.04 3.06 0.68
N VAL A 109 -7.34 4.12 1.07
CA VAL A 109 -5.93 4.06 1.46
C VAL A 109 -5.86 4.18 2.98
N GLU A 110 -5.31 3.17 3.65
CA GLU A 110 -4.93 3.27 5.05
C GLU A 110 -3.54 3.89 5.15
N ILE A 111 -3.42 5.00 5.86
CA ILE A 111 -2.15 5.66 6.18
C ILE A 111 -1.92 5.47 7.67
N SER A 112 -0.77 4.91 8.04
CA SER A 112 -0.40 4.72 9.45
C SER A 112 1.04 5.10 9.72
N THR A 113 1.31 5.57 10.93
CA THR A 113 2.67 5.88 11.38
C THR A 113 2.84 5.49 12.84
N PHE A 114 4.09 5.30 13.25
CA PHE A 114 4.47 4.97 14.62
C PHE A 114 5.60 5.91 15.05
N ALA A 115 5.27 6.89 15.88
CA ALA A 115 6.18 7.95 16.33
C ALA A 115 5.67 8.58 17.64
N ALA A 116 6.40 9.54 18.20
CA ALA A 116 5.91 10.33 19.34
C ALA A 116 4.58 11.04 18.97
N PRO A 117 3.67 11.28 19.93
CA PRO A 117 2.35 11.85 19.66
C PRO A 117 2.30 13.04 18.69
N ALA A 118 3.07 14.09 18.97
CA ALA A 118 3.07 15.29 18.15
C ALA A 118 3.57 15.01 16.73
N GLU A 119 4.65 14.24 16.62
CA GLU A 119 5.25 13.86 15.35
C GLU A 119 4.33 12.95 14.53
N ALA A 120 3.69 11.96 15.15
CA ALA A 120 2.78 11.04 14.48
C ALA A 120 1.63 11.79 13.82
N HIS A 121 1.01 12.75 14.52
CA HIS A 121 -0.04 13.58 13.94
C HIS A 121 0.48 14.50 12.83
N ALA A 122 1.69 15.06 12.97
CA ALA A 122 2.30 15.88 11.92
C ALA A 122 2.58 15.08 10.64
N ARG A 123 3.13 13.86 10.77
CA ARG A 123 3.39 12.95 9.64
C ARG A 123 2.08 12.56 8.92
N ILE A 124 1.04 12.23 9.67
CA ILE A 124 -0.29 11.93 9.09
C ILE A 124 -0.86 13.15 8.35
N ALA A 125 -0.78 14.34 8.92
CA ALA A 125 -1.26 15.56 8.27
C ALA A 125 -0.52 15.84 6.95
N TYR A 126 0.81 15.69 6.94
CA TYR A 126 1.62 15.81 5.73
C TYR A 126 1.26 14.75 4.68
N ALA A 127 1.16 13.48 5.10
CA ALA A 127 0.78 12.38 4.21
C ALA A 127 -0.59 12.58 3.55
N LEU A 128 -1.58 13.12 4.29
CA LEU A 128 -2.90 13.43 3.75
C LEU A 128 -2.84 14.49 2.65
N ALA A 129 -1.99 15.49 2.79
CA ALA A 129 -1.80 16.54 1.79
C ALA A 129 -1.20 15.96 0.49
N GLU A 130 -0.19 15.09 0.60
CA GLU A 130 0.46 14.48 -0.55
C GLU A 130 -0.43 13.45 -1.25
N VAL A 131 -1.11 12.57 -0.50
CA VAL A 131 -2.06 11.59 -1.08
C VAL A 131 -3.17 12.27 -1.87
N ARG A 132 -3.63 13.46 -1.45
CA ARG A 132 -4.65 14.22 -2.18
C ARG A 132 -4.27 14.46 -3.64
N ARG A 133 -2.98 14.66 -3.95
CA ARG A 133 -2.48 14.89 -5.32
C ARG A 133 -2.72 13.67 -6.23
N PHE A 134 -2.73 12.47 -5.67
CA PHE A 134 -2.99 11.23 -6.40
C PHE A 134 -4.48 10.97 -6.62
N LEU A 135 -5.33 11.50 -5.74
CA LEU A 135 -6.79 11.28 -5.75
C LEU A 135 -7.57 12.30 -6.57
N VAL A 136 -6.92 13.32 -7.11
CA VAL A 136 -7.54 14.29 -8.03
C VAL A 136 -7.06 13.98 -9.46
N PRO A 137 -7.97 13.59 -10.38
CA PRO A 137 -7.64 13.49 -11.79
C PRO A 137 -7.44 14.90 -12.36
N ASP A 138 -6.25 15.18 -12.92
CA ASP A 138 -5.94 16.42 -13.65
C ASP A 138 -5.50 16.09 -15.08
N TYR A 139 -5.73 17.00 -16.03
CA TYR A 139 -5.24 16.91 -17.40
C TYR A 139 -3.71 17.11 -17.47
N HIS A 140 -3.12 17.90 -16.57
CA HIS A 140 -1.67 18.07 -16.44
C HIS A 140 -1.11 17.29 -15.25
N ASP A 141 -1.22 15.97 -15.35
CA ASP A 141 -0.81 15.06 -14.28
C ASP A 141 0.70 14.77 -14.36
N ASP A 142 1.51 15.59 -13.68
CA ASP A 142 2.97 15.42 -13.60
C ASP A 142 3.36 14.04 -13.05
N ILE A 143 2.60 13.53 -12.08
CA ILE A 143 2.80 12.19 -11.50
C ILE A 143 2.67 11.12 -12.60
N ARG A 144 1.64 11.24 -13.44
CA ARG A 144 1.43 10.29 -14.55
C ARG A 144 2.56 10.36 -15.59
N GLN A 145 3.06 11.56 -15.89
CA GLN A 145 4.17 11.75 -16.84
C GLN A 145 5.47 11.14 -16.31
N GLU A 146 5.80 11.42 -15.05
CA GLU A 146 6.96 10.85 -14.38
C GLU A 146 6.91 9.32 -14.36
N GLN A 147 5.76 8.74 -13.97
CA GLN A 147 5.54 7.30 -14.00
C GLN A 147 5.67 6.69 -15.39
N MET A 148 5.24 7.41 -16.43
CA MET A 148 5.37 6.96 -17.82
C MET A 148 6.83 6.96 -18.28
N TRP A 149 7.61 7.98 -17.93
CA TRP A 149 9.05 8.02 -18.20
C TRP A 149 9.81 6.91 -17.46
N GLU A 150 9.50 6.69 -16.18
CA GLU A 150 10.09 5.61 -15.39
C GLU A 150 9.81 4.23 -16.01
N MET A 151 8.58 4.02 -16.49
CA MET A 151 8.20 2.76 -17.14
C MET A 151 8.99 2.52 -18.42
N GLN A 152 9.20 3.56 -19.25
CA GLN A 152 10.01 3.46 -20.46
C GLN A 152 11.47 3.14 -20.12
N ALA A 153 12.06 3.84 -19.15
CA ALA A 153 13.44 3.60 -18.72
C ALA A 153 13.64 2.16 -18.19
N LEU A 154 12.69 1.65 -17.40
CA LEU A 154 12.69 0.27 -16.90
C LEU A 154 12.58 -0.75 -18.04
N SER A 155 11.75 -0.47 -19.06
CA SER A 155 11.61 -1.36 -20.22
C SER A 155 12.90 -1.46 -21.03
N SER A 156 13.61 -0.35 -21.24
CA SER A 156 14.89 -0.32 -21.96
C SER A 156 16.03 -1.03 -21.21
N SER A 157 16.05 -0.97 -19.88
CA SER A 157 17.09 -1.63 -19.08
C SER A 157 17.02 -3.16 -19.11
N THR A 158 15.84 -3.72 -19.40
CA THR A 158 15.64 -5.18 -19.47
C THR A 158 16.12 -5.76 -20.81
N SER A 159 16.30 -4.93 -21.84
CA SER A 159 16.72 -5.37 -23.18
C SER A 159 18.23 -5.30 -23.43
N LEU A 160 19.06 -4.84 -22.48
CA LEU A 160 20.51 -4.68 -22.66
C LEU A 160 21.36 -5.82 -22.05
N THR A 161 20.77 -6.92 -21.61
CA THR A 161 21.51 -8.07 -21.03
C THR A 161 21.61 -9.30 -21.94
N TYR A 162 21.29 -9.18 -23.24
CA TYR A 162 21.56 -10.24 -24.22
C TYR A 162 22.10 -9.63 -25.52
N THR A 163 23.44 -9.60 -25.63
CA THR A 163 24.29 -9.94 -26.79
C THR A 163 25.68 -9.38 -26.53
N ASP A 164 26.48 -10.08 -25.72
CA ASP A 164 27.92 -10.10 -25.91
C ASP A 164 28.21 -11.36 -26.72
N ASP A 165 28.29 -11.22 -28.04
CA ASP A 165 29.20 -12.05 -28.81
C ASP A 165 29.59 -11.33 -30.11
N GLN A 166 30.90 -11.24 -30.28
CA GLN A 166 31.60 -10.66 -31.41
C GLN A 166 31.35 -11.51 -32.65
N HIS A 167 30.90 -10.93 -33.77
CA HIS A 167 31.53 -11.10 -35.10
C HIS A 167 30.85 -10.24 -36.18
N SER A 168 31.72 -9.62 -36.99
CA SER A 168 31.44 -8.72 -38.12
C SER A 168 30.77 -9.43 -39.33
N PRO A 169 30.15 -8.70 -40.28
CA PRO A 169 29.26 -9.28 -41.29
C PRO A 169 29.99 -9.69 -42.57
N ASN A 170 29.75 -10.90 -43.10
CA ASN A 170 29.86 -11.12 -44.55
C ASN A 170 29.19 -12.42 -45.06
N ARG A 171 28.58 -12.26 -46.25
CA ARG A 171 28.25 -13.24 -47.31
C ARG A 171 27.01 -14.12 -47.15
N GLY A 172 26.20 -14.06 -48.22
CA GLY A 172 24.93 -14.75 -48.40
C GLY A 172 25.03 -16.23 -48.74
N GLY A 173 23.86 -16.84 -48.91
CA GLY A 173 23.70 -18.23 -49.32
C GLY A 173 22.27 -18.69 -49.05
N VAL A 174 21.56 -19.01 -50.11
CA VAL A 174 20.23 -19.66 -50.12
C VAL A 174 20.29 -21.08 -49.55
N THR A 175 19.24 -21.54 -48.87
CA THR A 175 18.53 -22.82 -49.10
C THR A 175 17.42 -23.02 -48.06
N ASP A 176 16.24 -23.39 -48.55
CA ASP A 176 15.13 -23.97 -47.79
C ASP A 176 15.51 -25.31 -47.14
N MET A 177 14.99 -25.60 -45.94
CA MET A 177 14.65 -26.98 -45.57
C MET A 177 13.65 -27.01 -44.41
N ASP A 178 12.62 -27.80 -44.65
CA ASP A 178 11.42 -28.07 -43.86
C ASP A 178 11.70 -28.93 -42.61
N THR A 179 10.63 -29.13 -41.84
CA THR A 179 10.25 -30.33 -41.06
C THR A 179 10.55 -30.40 -39.56
N SER A 180 9.45 -30.20 -38.82
CA SER A 180 8.86 -31.14 -37.83
C SER A 180 9.38 -31.25 -36.38
N ASN A 181 8.36 -31.49 -35.54
CA ASN A 181 8.31 -32.07 -34.19
C ASN A 181 8.54 -31.09 -33.02
N ASP A 182 7.52 -30.81 -32.21
CA ASP A 182 6.70 -31.63 -31.31
C ASP A 182 7.21 -31.59 -29.87
N GLU A 183 6.25 -31.30 -29.01
CA GLU A 183 6.13 -31.64 -27.60
C GLU A 183 6.90 -30.89 -26.49
N LYS A 184 6.04 -30.41 -25.56
CA LYS A 184 6.15 -30.52 -24.10
C LYS A 184 6.81 -29.34 -23.36
N LEU A 185 6.01 -28.32 -23.09
CA LEU A 185 6.20 -27.41 -21.96
C LEU A 185 5.38 -27.92 -20.77
N GLU A 186 6.07 -28.54 -19.81
CA GLU A 186 5.56 -28.71 -18.45
C GLU A 186 5.62 -27.36 -17.72
N LEU A 187 4.49 -26.96 -17.16
CA LEU A 187 4.30 -25.78 -16.32
C LEU A 187 4.69 -26.11 -14.88
N GLU A 188 5.77 -25.51 -14.39
CA GLU A 188 6.02 -25.36 -12.95
C GLU A 188 5.35 -24.06 -12.45
N PRO A 189 4.58 -24.09 -11.34
CA PRO A 189 3.96 -22.90 -10.79
C PRO A 189 4.92 -22.17 -9.85
N ASN A 190 5.43 -21.01 -10.27
CA ASN A 190 6.11 -20.10 -9.34
C ASN A 190 5.08 -19.44 -8.41
N GLY A 191 4.97 -19.99 -7.20
CA GLY A 191 4.38 -19.33 -6.04
C GLY A 191 5.24 -18.15 -5.61
N MET A 192 4.65 -16.96 -5.51
CA MET A 192 5.27 -15.82 -4.84
C MET A 192 4.95 -15.93 -3.35
N GLU A 193 5.93 -16.40 -2.58
CA GLU A 193 5.90 -16.42 -1.12
C GLU A 193 6.01 -15.01 -0.53
N CYS A 194 5.19 -14.75 0.48
CA CYS A 194 5.19 -13.56 1.30
C CYS A 194 6.32 -13.68 2.34
N ASN A 195 7.37 -12.87 2.21
CA ASN A 195 8.41 -12.80 3.24
C ASN A 195 7.93 -11.99 4.45
N THR A 196 7.74 -12.71 5.56
CA THR A 196 7.79 -12.17 6.92
C THR A 196 9.21 -11.73 7.26
N LEU A 197 9.42 -10.42 7.42
CA LEU A 197 10.60 -9.84 8.07
C LEU A 197 10.13 -8.77 9.04
N ASP A 198 9.93 -9.17 10.29
CA ASP A 198 9.63 -8.28 11.42
C ASP A 198 10.32 -8.91 12.63
N LYS A 199 11.57 -8.50 12.93
CA LYS A 199 12.24 -8.54 14.26
C LYS A 199 13.52 -7.67 14.30
N ASN A 200 14.22 -7.49 13.19
CA ASN A 200 15.55 -6.85 13.21
C ASN A 200 15.52 -5.30 13.23
N GLU A 201 14.50 -4.65 12.66
CA GLU A 201 14.43 -3.18 12.64
C GLU A 201 14.10 -2.57 14.01
N ALA A 202 13.26 -3.23 14.81
CA ALA A 202 12.92 -2.76 16.17
C ALA A 202 14.15 -2.67 17.09
N GLN A 203 15.14 -3.54 16.88
CA GLN A 203 16.35 -3.60 17.69
C GLN A 203 17.41 -2.57 17.27
N GLN A 204 17.42 -2.16 15.99
CA GLN A 204 18.28 -1.08 15.50
C GLN A 204 17.78 0.31 15.96
N VAL A 205 16.47 0.53 16.00
CA VAL A 205 15.89 1.81 16.44
C VAL A 205 16.09 2.05 17.95
N SER A 206 16.05 0.99 18.77
CA SER A 206 16.31 1.11 20.21
C SER A 206 17.76 1.49 20.54
N LEU A 207 18.74 0.90 19.82
CA LEU A 207 20.17 1.18 20.04
C LEU A 207 20.56 2.63 19.68
N SER A 208 19.97 3.17 18.61
CA SER A 208 20.16 4.58 18.19
C SER A 208 19.63 5.57 19.23
N SER A 209 18.47 5.26 19.82
CA SER A 209 17.83 6.13 20.81
C SER A 209 18.62 6.19 22.12
N GLU A 210 19.16 5.06 22.58
CA GLU A 210 20.01 5.01 23.79
C GLU A 210 21.32 5.79 23.60
N GLN A 211 21.96 5.71 22.42
CA GLN A 211 23.18 6.48 22.12
C GLN A 211 22.93 7.98 22.13
N GLN A 212 21.79 8.45 21.60
CA GLN A 212 21.45 9.88 21.63
C GLN A 212 21.20 10.38 23.06
N GLN A 213 20.61 9.55 23.92
CA GLN A 213 20.35 9.90 25.31
C GLN A 213 21.63 9.96 26.15
N GLN A 214 22.59 9.07 25.89
CA GLN A 214 23.93 9.10 26.51
C GLN A 214 24.74 10.32 26.08
N LEU A 215 24.71 10.69 24.80
CA LEU A 215 25.37 11.90 24.30
C LEU A 215 24.82 13.17 24.96
N HIS A 216 23.50 13.23 25.16
CA HIS A 216 22.86 14.38 25.80
C HIS A 216 23.22 14.47 27.30
N GLN A 217 23.25 13.34 28.01
CA GLN A 217 23.70 13.31 29.42
C GLN A 217 25.17 13.71 29.56
N HIS A 218 26.04 13.24 28.67
CA HIS A 218 27.45 13.59 28.71
C HIS A 218 27.68 15.08 28.45
N GLN A 219 26.91 15.67 27.53
CA GLN A 219 26.99 17.09 27.22
C GLN A 219 26.50 17.98 28.38
N GLN A 220 25.52 17.52 29.17
CA GLN A 220 25.08 18.21 30.39
C GLN A 220 26.10 18.12 31.53
N GLN A 221 26.85 17.03 31.65
CA GLN A 221 27.90 16.88 32.66
C GLN A 221 29.14 17.74 32.37
N GLN A 222 29.40 18.11 31.11
CA GLN A 222 30.50 19.01 30.75
C GLN A 222 30.17 20.51 30.95
N GLN A 223 28.93 20.85 31.31
CA GLN A 223 28.50 22.23 31.56
C GLN A 223 28.36 22.57 33.06
N GLN A 224 28.82 21.69 33.94
CA GLN A 224 28.97 21.92 35.39
C GLN A 224 30.44 21.83 35.78
#